data_AF-A0A7J9WSG3-F1
#
_entry.id   AF-A0A7J9WSG3-F1
#
_cell.length_a   1.000
_cell.length_b   1.000
_cell.length_c   1.000
_cell.angle_alpha   90.00
_cell.angle_beta   90.00
_cell.angle_gamma   90.00
#
_symmetry.space_group_name_H-M   'P 1'
#
loop_
_entity.id
_entity.type
_entity.pdbx_description
1 polymer ?
#
loop_
_entity_poly.entity_id
_entity_poly.type
_entity_poly.pdbx_seq_one_letter_code
_entity_poly.pdbx_strand_id
1 'polypeptide(L)'
;MTSAQTPQTPVTTEGSEITALAPEQPLHALPPATHLSPREWARANLFRPWHNAVLTVVFGGLLGWVIYRALRFVFVTGRWEIIQVNLTNFMVGRFPRDELYRPWVAIFVVAVVAGITLGQSARRGSSDVRGALRRAGPLILLLAVLLAMTRTVTPSLLTLAALVVAAAGWVAGARLPPTLDRRMPVVWLGTIIAVFVAFTGFGGVGWDSWGGLLLTLFLAIGGIVLSFPVGVLLALGRRSTFPAVRIVCVGYIELIRGVPLITLLFMSFFALGLFLPGWVATPGFAMRAMVALILFTAAYIAEIV
;
A
#
# COMPACT_ATOMS: atom_id res chain seq x y z
N MET A 1 39.18 -64.86 49.16
CA MET A 1 39.94 -63.62 48.90
C MET A 1 39.03 -62.45 49.21
N THR A 2 39.53 -61.57 50.06
CA THR A 2 38.87 -60.43 50.71
C THR A 2 38.74 -59.22 49.77
N SER A 3 37.62 -58.49 49.83
CA SER A 3 37.42 -57.03 49.58
C SER A 3 36.04 -56.81 48.92
N ALA A 4 35.15 -55.89 49.25
CA ALA A 4 34.99 -54.87 50.28
C ALA A 4 33.51 -54.39 50.21
N GLN A 5 32.93 -53.92 51.33
CA GLN A 5 31.58 -53.30 51.47
C GLN A 5 31.49 -51.99 50.66
N THR A 6 30.36 -51.40 50.23
CA THR A 6 29.11 -50.95 50.91
C THR A 6 28.27 -50.18 49.85
N PRO A 7 27.08 -49.59 50.13
CA PRO A 7 25.78 -50.11 50.56
C PRO A 7 24.71 -50.08 49.43
N GLN A 8 23.62 -50.84 49.63
CA GLN A 8 22.38 -50.68 48.88
C GLN A 8 21.69 -49.35 49.22
N THR A 9 21.20 -48.65 48.20
CA THR A 9 19.90 -47.95 48.29
C THR A 9 18.91 -48.69 47.39
N PRO A 10 17.68 -48.95 47.85
CA PRO A 10 16.72 -49.73 47.07
C PRO A 10 16.32 -48.93 45.84
N VAL A 11 16.33 -49.60 44.69
CA VAL A 11 15.57 -49.18 43.52
C VAL A 11 14.10 -49.27 43.94
N THR A 12 13.53 -48.15 44.38
CA THR A 12 12.08 -48.00 44.47
C THR A 12 11.55 -48.06 43.05
N THR A 13 11.08 -49.24 42.66
CA THR A 13 10.08 -49.44 41.62
C THR A 13 8.81 -48.72 42.04
N GLU A 14 8.79 -47.40 41.91
CA GLU A 14 7.55 -46.65 41.80
C GLU A 14 7.33 -46.38 40.31
N GLY A 15 6.24 -46.95 39.83
CA GLY A 15 5.97 -47.10 38.41
C GLY A 15 5.82 -45.77 37.70
N SER A 16 6.09 -45.81 36.39
CA SER A 16 5.14 -45.36 35.38
C SER A 16 4.40 -44.05 35.69
N GLU A 17 5.11 -42.99 36.09
CA GLU A 17 4.62 -41.64 35.85
C GLU A 17 5.19 -41.17 34.51
N ILE A 18 4.75 -41.84 33.45
CA ILE A 18 4.46 -41.14 32.21
C ILE A 18 3.45 -40.08 32.64
N THR A 19 3.92 -38.83 32.80
CA THR A 19 3.05 -37.67 32.94
C THR A 19 1.92 -37.86 31.96
N ALA A 20 0.73 -38.14 32.47
CA ALA A 20 -0.44 -38.38 31.66
C ALA A 20 -0.56 -37.18 30.74
N LEU A 21 -0.21 -37.38 29.46
CA LEU A 21 -0.56 -36.45 28.40
C LEU A 21 -2.05 -36.25 28.60
N ALA A 22 -2.43 -35.01 28.96
CA ALA A 22 -3.81 -34.63 29.12
C ALA A 22 -4.60 -35.25 27.95
N PRO A 23 -5.74 -35.92 28.20
CA PRO A 23 -6.46 -36.63 27.15
C PRO A 23 -6.58 -35.67 25.96
N GLU A 24 -6.07 -36.06 24.79
CA GLU A 24 -6.14 -35.22 23.61
C GLU A 24 -7.60 -34.79 23.47
N GLN A 25 -7.86 -33.51 23.73
CA GLN A 25 -9.19 -32.97 23.50
C GLN A 25 -9.48 -33.28 22.03
N PRO A 26 -10.57 -33.98 21.71
CA PRO A 26 -10.86 -34.29 20.33
C PRO A 26 -10.84 -32.97 19.58
N LEU A 27 -9.92 -32.83 18.62
CA LEU A 27 -9.83 -31.67 17.73
C LEU A 27 -11.26 -31.33 17.34
N HIS A 28 -11.76 -30.18 17.79
CA HIS A 28 -13.13 -29.75 17.47
C HIS A 28 -13.29 -29.88 15.96
N ALA A 29 -14.02 -30.91 15.52
CA ALA A 29 -14.26 -31.12 14.11
C ALA A 29 -14.93 -29.84 13.62
N LEU A 30 -14.26 -29.13 12.70
CA LEU A 30 -14.83 -27.94 12.09
C LEU A 30 -16.23 -28.32 11.60
N PRO A 31 -17.28 -27.56 11.93
CA PRO A 31 -18.62 -27.88 11.48
C PRO A 31 -18.58 -28.06 9.96
N PRO A 32 -19.19 -29.12 9.41
CA PRO A 32 -19.11 -29.40 7.99
C PRO A 32 -19.58 -28.15 7.22
N ALA A 33 -18.74 -27.65 6.32
CA ALA A 33 -19.08 -26.51 5.48
C ALA A 33 -20.30 -26.88 4.64
N THR A 34 -21.47 -26.40 5.04
CA THR A 34 -22.71 -26.59 4.30
C THR A 34 -22.66 -25.66 3.10
N HIS A 35 -22.22 -26.20 1.95
CA HIS A 35 -22.26 -25.50 0.67
C HIS A 35 -23.72 -25.40 0.19
N LEU A 36 -24.46 -24.43 0.72
CA LEU A 36 -25.80 -24.09 0.22
C LEU A 36 -25.70 -23.67 -1.25
N SER A 37 -26.66 -24.11 -2.08
CA SER A 37 -26.75 -23.57 -3.44
C SER A 37 -27.05 -22.05 -3.40
N PRO A 38 -26.66 -21.26 -4.41
CA PRO A 38 -26.87 -19.81 -4.40
C PRO A 38 -28.34 -19.40 -4.13
N ARG A 39 -29.28 -20.21 -4.63
CA ARG A 39 -30.72 -20.01 -4.44
C ARG A 39 -31.18 -20.31 -3.01
N GLU A 40 -30.71 -21.40 -2.43
CA GLU A 40 -31.05 -21.78 -1.04
C GLU A 40 -30.43 -20.81 -0.05
N TRP A 41 -29.20 -20.38 -0.30
CA TRP A 41 -28.53 -19.33 0.45
C TRP A 41 -29.33 -18.02 0.39
N ALA A 42 -29.74 -17.59 -0.80
CA ALA A 42 -30.53 -16.36 -0.95
C ALA A 42 -31.87 -16.46 -0.21
N ARG A 43 -32.58 -17.60 -0.31
CA ARG A 43 -33.85 -17.80 0.40
C ARG A 43 -33.67 -17.80 1.91
N ALA A 44 -32.59 -18.38 2.41
CA ALA A 44 -32.30 -18.45 3.84
C ALA A 44 -31.87 -17.10 4.42
N ASN A 45 -31.07 -16.31 3.68
CA ASN A 45 -30.47 -15.07 4.20
C ASN A 45 -31.22 -13.79 3.81
N LEU A 46 -31.83 -13.74 2.62
CA LEU A 46 -32.46 -12.51 2.10
C LEU A 46 -33.98 -12.50 2.28
N PHE A 47 -34.65 -13.65 2.14
CA PHE A 47 -36.12 -13.69 2.02
C PHE A 47 -36.86 -14.32 3.21
N ARG A 48 -36.13 -14.81 4.22
CA ARG A 48 -36.72 -15.29 5.48
C ARG A 48 -36.18 -14.47 6.64
N PRO A 49 -37.01 -14.12 7.64
CA PRO A 49 -38.49 -14.00 7.70
C PRO A 49 -39.09 -12.88 6.78
N TRP A 50 -40.41 -12.66 6.82
CA TRP A 50 -41.14 -11.78 5.88
C TRP A 50 -40.64 -10.32 5.84
N HIS A 51 -40.17 -9.78 6.98
CA HIS A 51 -39.60 -8.43 7.02
C HIS A 51 -38.30 -8.34 6.22
N ASN A 52 -37.47 -9.39 6.23
CA ASN A 52 -36.27 -9.45 5.38
C ASN A 52 -36.66 -9.51 3.90
N ALA A 53 -37.76 -10.20 3.55
CA ALA A 53 -38.25 -10.20 2.17
C ALA A 53 -38.69 -8.80 1.73
N VAL A 54 -39.45 -8.08 2.56
CA VAL A 54 -39.87 -6.69 2.27
C VAL A 54 -38.65 -5.78 2.16
N LEU A 55 -37.72 -5.83 3.13
CA LEU A 55 -36.50 -5.04 3.12
C LEU A 55 -35.65 -5.35 1.89
N THR A 56 -35.47 -6.62 1.53
CA THR A 56 -34.71 -7.04 0.35
C THR A 56 -35.33 -6.51 -0.94
N VAL A 57 -36.66 -6.53 -1.07
CA VAL A 57 -37.34 -5.98 -2.26
C VAL A 57 -37.19 -4.46 -2.31
N VAL A 58 -37.42 -3.76 -1.20
CA VAL A 58 -37.31 -2.30 -1.13
C VAL A 58 -35.88 -1.82 -1.38
N PHE A 59 -34.91 -2.37 -0.66
CA PHE A 59 -33.49 -2.00 -0.84
C PHE A 59 -32.93 -2.51 -2.17
N GLY A 60 -33.38 -3.66 -2.66
CA GLY A 60 -33.02 -4.15 -3.99
C GLY A 60 -33.55 -3.23 -5.10
N GLY A 61 -34.79 -2.77 -4.98
CA GLY A 61 -35.38 -1.78 -5.89
C GLY A 61 -34.67 -0.43 -5.81
N LEU A 62 -34.38 0.06 -4.61
CA LEU A 62 -33.61 1.30 -4.40
C LEU A 62 -32.20 1.18 -5.00
N LEU A 63 -31.51 0.07 -4.75
CA LEU A 63 -30.17 -0.20 -5.30
C LEU A 63 -30.21 -0.25 -6.83
N GLY A 64 -31.20 -0.96 -7.40
CA GLY A 64 -31.41 -0.99 -8.85
C GLY A 64 -31.67 0.39 -9.43
N TRP A 65 -32.46 1.23 -8.74
CA TRP A 65 -32.72 2.61 -9.13
C TRP A 65 -31.47 3.50 -9.05
N VAL A 66 -30.66 3.37 -7.99
CA VAL A 66 -29.37 4.08 -7.85
C VAL A 66 -28.41 3.66 -8.96
N ILE A 67 -28.30 2.36 -9.23
CA ILE A 67 -27.47 1.82 -10.31
C ILE A 67 -27.96 2.35 -11.67
N TYR A 68 -29.26 2.30 -11.94
CA TYR A 68 -29.83 2.85 -13.17
C TYR A 68 -29.50 4.34 -13.32
N ARG A 69 -29.67 5.14 -12.27
CA ARG A 69 -29.31 6.57 -12.29
C ARG A 69 -27.82 6.78 -12.53
N ALA A 70 -26.96 6.00 -11.88
CA ALA A 70 -25.52 6.07 -12.06
C ALA A 70 -25.12 5.71 -13.50
N LEU A 71 -25.65 4.62 -14.05
CA LEU A 71 -25.38 4.20 -15.44
C LEU A 71 -25.90 5.24 -16.44
N ARG A 72 -27.11 5.77 -16.23
CA ARG A 72 -27.65 6.84 -17.08
C ARG A 72 -26.78 8.10 -17.01
N PHE A 73 -26.29 8.46 -15.82
CA PHE A 73 -25.34 9.56 -15.68
C PHE A 73 -24.05 9.28 -16.43
N VAL A 74 -23.49 8.08 -16.27
CA VAL A 74 -22.20 7.73 -16.87
C VAL A 74 -22.25 7.67 -18.39
N PHE A 75 -23.31 7.08 -18.96
CA PHE A 75 -23.36 6.79 -20.40
C PHE A 75 -24.24 7.74 -21.22
N VAL A 76 -25.19 8.44 -20.61
CA VAL A 76 -26.19 9.23 -21.36
C VAL A 76 -26.11 10.71 -21.03
N THR A 77 -26.15 11.09 -19.76
CA THR A 77 -26.28 12.52 -19.38
C THR A 77 -24.97 13.17 -18.94
N GLY A 78 -23.89 12.39 -18.80
CA GLY A 78 -22.60 12.85 -18.28
C GLY A 78 -21.84 13.74 -19.27
N ARG A 79 -21.43 14.93 -18.82
CA ARG A 79 -20.62 15.86 -19.61
C ARG A 79 -19.13 15.62 -19.41
N TRP A 80 -18.63 14.51 -19.95
CA TRP A 80 -17.23 14.09 -19.81
C TRP A 80 -16.21 15.05 -20.40
N GLU A 81 -16.63 15.92 -21.33
CA GLU A 81 -15.81 16.99 -21.87
C GLU A 81 -15.12 17.85 -20.81
N ILE A 82 -15.79 18.12 -19.68
CA ILE A 82 -15.21 18.92 -18.58
C ILE A 82 -13.93 18.24 -18.06
N ILE A 83 -13.95 16.91 -17.95
CA ILE A 83 -12.80 16.12 -17.52
C ILE A 83 -11.74 16.09 -18.60
N GLN A 84 -12.12 15.84 -19.86
CA GLN A 84 -11.17 15.77 -20.98
C GLN A 84 -10.38 17.07 -21.18
N VAL A 85 -11.05 18.22 -21.07
CA VAL A 85 -10.42 19.55 -21.22
C VAL A 85 -9.52 19.88 -20.03
N ASN A 86 -9.90 19.45 -18.82
CA ASN A 86 -9.15 19.73 -17.60
C ASN A 86 -8.28 18.57 -17.11
N LEU A 87 -8.07 17.53 -17.93
CA LEU A 87 -7.40 16.30 -17.50
C LEU A 87 -6.00 16.60 -16.95
N THR A 88 -5.27 17.51 -17.60
CA THR A 88 -3.95 17.95 -17.12
C THR A 88 -4.03 18.61 -15.74
N ASN A 89 -5.07 19.39 -15.43
CA ASN A 89 -5.27 19.96 -14.09
C ASN A 89 -5.56 18.87 -13.06
N PHE A 90 -6.34 17.84 -13.41
CA PHE A 90 -6.58 16.72 -12.53
C PHE A 90 -5.31 15.89 -12.26
N MET A 91 -4.46 15.71 -13.28
CA MET A 91 -3.27 14.87 -13.16
C MET A 91 -2.13 15.56 -12.41
N VAL A 92 -1.82 16.83 -12.75
CA VAL A 92 -0.63 17.50 -12.22
C VAL A 92 -0.91 18.85 -11.55
N GLY A 93 -2.17 19.29 -11.52
CA GLY A 93 -2.56 20.54 -10.87
C GLY A 93 -1.81 21.75 -11.43
N ARG A 94 -1.10 22.44 -10.54
CA ARG A 94 -0.36 23.70 -10.79
C ARG A 94 1.02 23.49 -11.41
N PHE A 95 1.38 22.26 -11.76
CA PHE A 95 2.70 21.95 -12.30
C PHE A 95 2.94 22.73 -13.61
N PRO A 96 4.11 23.39 -13.76
CA PRO A 96 4.43 24.20 -14.94
C PRO A 96 4.29 23.40 -16.24
N ARG A 97 3.68 24.01 -17.25
CA ARG A 97 3.29 23.31 -18.49
C ARG A 97 4.47 23.00 -19.41
N ASP A 98 5.48 23.85 -19.37
CA ASP A 98 6.78 23.72 -20.02
C ASP A 98 7.62 22.57 -19.43
N GLU A 99 7.42 22.26 -18.14
CA GLU A 99 8.20 21.24 -17.42
C GLU A 99 7.51 19.85 -17.39
N LEU A 100 6.41 19.65 -18.13
CA LEU A 100 5.63 18.40 -18.11
C LEU A 100 6.42 17.15 -18.55
N TYR A 101 7.58 17.32 -19.19
CA TYR A 101 8.46 16.21 -19.53
C TYR A 101 9.04 15.53 -18.27
N ARG A 102 9.16 16.22 -17.13
CA ARG A 102 9.72 15.67 -15.89
C ARG A 102 8.92 14.49 -15.31
N PRO A 103 7.58 14.59 -15.13
CA PRO A 103 6.77 13.41 -14.80
C PRO A 103 6.96 12.24 -15.76
N TRP A 104 7.09 12.50 -17.07
CA TRP A 104 7.34 11.45 -18.05
C TRP A 104 8.72 10.82 -17.89
N VAL A 105 9.77 11.61 -17.64
CA VAL A 105 11.11 11.09 -17.32
C VAL A 105 11.06 10.17 -16.10
N ALA A 106 10.34 10.56 -15.05
CA ALA A 106 10.12 9.71 -13.88
C ALA A 106 9.42 8.39 -14.24
N ILE A 107 8.37 8.44 -15.08
CA ILE A 107 7.68 7.23 -15.58
C ILE A 107 8.64 6.34 -16.37
N PHE A 108 9.48 6.91 -17.25
CA PHE A 108 10.46 6.14 -18.02
C PHE A 108 11.51 5.47 -17.12
N VAL A 109 12.03 6.18 -16.11
CA VAL A 109 12.97 5.62 -15.13
C VAL A 109 12.35 4.43 -14.40
N VAL A 110 11.11 4.57 -13.92
CA VAL A 110 10.37 3.46 -13.29
C VAL A 110 10.12 2.32 -14.27
N ALA A 111 9.76 2.62 -15.52
CA ALA A 111 9.50 1.63 -16.56
C ALA A 111 10.73 0.77 -16.86
N VAL A 112 11.93 1.37 -16.94
CA VAL A 112 13.19 0.63 -17.13
C VAL A 112 13.41 -0.36 -15.98
N VAL A 113 13.34 0.12 -14.74
CA VAL A 113 13.65 -0.69 -13.55
C VAL A 113 12.59 -1.77 -13.33
N ALA A 114 11.31 -1.46 -13.55
CA ALA A 114 10.22 -2.42 -13.54
C ALA A 114 10.41 -3.49 -14.62
N GLY A 115 10.76 -3.08 -15.84
CA GLY A 115 11.10 -3.99 -16.93
C GLY A 115 12.18 -4.98 -16.52
N ILE A 116 13.33 -4.48 -16.05
CA ILE A 116 14.46 -5.31 -15.61
C ILE A 116 14.04 -6.29 -14.51
N THR A 117 13.29 -5.82 -13.52
CA THR A 117 12.80 -6.64 -12.40
C THR A 117 11.90 -7.78 -12.89
N LEU A 118 10.98 -7.49 -13.82
CA LEU A 118 10.10 -8.49 -14.41
C LEU A 118 10.89 -9.48 -15.28
N GLY A 119 11.93 -9.02 -15.98
CA GLY A 119 12.79 -9.87 -16.84
C GLY A 119 13.56 -10.90 -16.02
N GLN A 120 14.13 -10.45 -14.90
CA GLN A 120 14.79 -11.32 -13.93
C GLN A 120 13.80 -12.32 -13.30
N SER A 121 12.58 -11.88 -12.98
CA SER A 121 11.54 -12.76 -12.43
C SER A 121 11.08 -13.84 -13.42
N ALA A 122 10.91 -13.49 -14.69
CA ALA A 122 10.55 -14.43 -15.75
C ALA A 122 11.62 -15.51 -15.94
N ARG A 123 12.90 -15.14 -15.89
CA ARG A 123 14.03 -16.08 -15.94
C ARG A 123 13.99 -17.11 -14.80
N ARG A 124 13.53 -16.74 -13.60
CA ARG A 124 13.44 -17.66 -12.44
C ARG A 124 12.30 -18.68 -12.56
N GLY A 125 11.52 -18.66 -13.65
CA GLY A 125 10.34 -19.53 -13.79
C GLY A 125 9.21 -19.18 -12.83
N SER A 126 9.29 -18.04 -12.14
CA SER A 126 8.33 -17.60 -11.12
C SER A 126 7.25 -16.65 -11.68
N SER A 127 7.24 -16.38 -12.98
CA SER A 127 6.32 -15.44 -13.59
C SER A 127 4.91 -16.03 -13.74
N ASP A 128 4.10 -15.92 -12.70
CA ASP A 128 2.64 -15.98 -12.83
C ASP A 128 2.14 -14.72 -13.56
N VAL A 129 2.32 -14.71 -14.88
CA VAL A 129 1.95 -13.57 -15.74
C VAL A 129 0.44 -13.30 -15.65
N ARG A 130 -0.39 -14.35 -15.56
CA ARG A 130 -1.84 -14.20 -15.46
C ARG A 130 -2.25 -13.60 -14.11
N GLY A 131 -1.68 -14.06 -13.01
CA GLY A 131 -1.95 -13.49 -11.69
C GLY A 131 -1.35 -12.10 -11.50
N ALA A 132 -0.20 -11.80 -12.11
CA ALA A 132 0.33 -10.44 -12.17
C ALA A 132 -0.59 -9.50 -12.97
N LEU A 133 -1.07 -9.94 -14.13
CA LEU A 133 -2.01 -9.18 -14.95
C LEU A 133 -3.34 -8.95 -14.23
N ARG A 134 -3.85 -9.96 -13.50
CA ARG A 134 -5.08 -9.81 -12.69
C ARG A 134 -4.89 -8.79 -11.56
N ARG A 135 -3.73 -8.77 -10.91
CA ARG A 135 -3.40 -7.79 -9.86
C ARG A 135 -3.19 -6.39 -10.42
N ALA A 136 -2.58 -6.26 -11.59
CA ALA A 136 -2.40 -5.00 -12.29
C ALA A 136 -3.67 -4.52 -13.02
N GLY A 137 -4.67 -5.40 -13.20
CA GLY A 137 -5.89 -5.14 -13.95
C GLY A 137 -6.60 -3.83 -13.61
N PRO A 138 -6.85 -3.51 -12.32
CA PRO A 138 -7.44 -2.24 -11.94
C PRO A 138 -6.61 -1.02 -12.35
N LEU A 139 -5.28 -1.10 -12.25
CA LEU A 139 -4.39 -0.01 -12.64
C LEU A 139 -4.32 0.13 -14.17
N ILE A 140 -4.31 -0.98 -14.90
CA ILE A 140 -4.35 -1.01 -16.37
C ILE A 140 -5.68 -0.44 -16.86
N LEU A 141 -6.80 -0.80 -16.22
CA LEU A 141 -8.11 -0.25 -16.54
C LEU A 141 -8.15 1.25 -16.26
N LEU A 142 -7.63 1.71 -15.12
CA LEU A 142 -7.51 3.13 -14.80
C LEU A 142 -6.68 3.86 -15.86
N LEU A 143 -5.52 3.32 -16.24
CA LEU A 143 -4.67 3.88 -17.28
C LEU A 143 -5.39 3.94 -18.64
N ALA A 144 -6.07 2.86 -19.04
CA ALA A 144 -6.84 2.80 -20.27
C ALA A 144 -7.97 3.84 -20.29
N VAL A 145 -8.70 4.00 -19.18
CA VAL A 145 -9.73 5.03 -19.02
C VAL A 145 -9.11 6.43 -19.11
N LEU A 146 -8.00 6.69 -18.41
CA LEU A 146 -7.32 7.98 -18.47
C LEU A 146 -6.86 8.32 -19.89
N LEU A 147 -6.25 7.37 -20.60
CA LEU A 147 -5.83 7.55 -21.99
C LEU A 147 -7.03 7.75 -22.93
N ALA A 148 -8.13 7.02 -22.76
CA ALA A 148 -9.35 7.22 -23.54
C ALA A 148 -9.97 8.60 -23.32
N MET A 149 -9.70 9.24 -22.17
CA MET A 149 -10.14 10.61 -21.87
C MET A 149 -9.17 11.68 -22.40
N THR A 150 -7.99 11.32 -22.92
CA THR A 150 -7.06 12.30 -23.50
C THR A 150 -7.54 12.75 -24.88
N ARG A 151 -7.54 14.06 -25.14
CA ARG A 151 -7.84 14.63 -26.47
C ARG A 151 -6.61 14.70 -27.38
N THR A 152 -5.41 14.55 -26.82
CA THR A 152 -4.14 14.66 -27.54
C THR A 152 -3.48 13.28 -27.66
N VAL A 153 -2.70 13.07 -28.72
CA VAL A 153 -1.98 11.80 -28.93
C VAL A 153 -0.73 11.67 -28.06
N THR A 154 -0.20 12.78 -27.54
CA THR A 154 1.07 12.83 -26.81
C THR A 154 1.12 11.88 -25.60
N PRO A 155 0.13 11.86 -24.68
CA PRO A 155 0.15 10.94 -23.53
C PRO A 155 0.11 9.47 -23.95
N SER A 156 -0.64 9.16 -25.02
CA SER A 156 -0.73 7.80 -25.58
C SER A 156 0.60 7.36 -26.18
N LEU A 157 1.27 8.23 -26.95
CA LEU A 157 2.59 7.96 -27.52
C LEU A 157 3.66 7.80 -26.44
N LEU A 158 3.67 8.65 -25.42
CA LEU A 158 4.63 8.57 -24.32
C LEU A 158 4.39 7.33 -23.44
N THR A 159 3.12 6.94 -23.24
CA THR A 159 2.78 5.68 -22.56
C THR A 159 3.24 4.48 -23.37
N LEU A 160 3.01 4.46 -24.68
CA LEU A 160 3.50 3.42 -25.58
C LEU A 160 5.03 3.34 -25.54
N ALA A 161 5.72 4.48 -25.59
CA ALA A 161 7.17 4.54 -25.44
C ALA A 161 7.61 3.97 -24.08
N ALA A 162 6.91 4.27 -22.98
CA ALA A 162 7.23 3.73 -21.66
C ALA A 162 7.05 2.21 -21.62
N LEU A 163 6.03 1.66 -22.29
CA LEU A 163 5.84 0.22 -22.43
C LEU A 163 6.95 -0.43 -23.27
N VAL A 164 7.39 0.22 -24.35
CA VAL A 164 8.53 -0.25 -25.16
C VAL A 164 9.82 -0.25 -24.34
N VAL A 165 10.06 0.81 -23.56
CA VAL A 165 11.20 0.92 -22.64
C VAL A 165 11.14 -0.17 -21.56
N ALA A 166 9.97 -0.43 -20.99
CA ALA A 166 9.78 -1.53 -20.03
C ALA A 166 10.02 -2.90 -20.68
N ALA A 167 9.57 -3.11 -21.92
CA ALA A 167 9.80 -4.34 -22.66
C ALA A 167 11.29 -4.53 -22.99
N ALA A 168 12.00 -3.47 -23.38
CA ALA A 168 13.46 -3.50 -23.57
C ALA A 168 14.17 -3.82 -22.25
N GLY A 169 13.75 -3.20 -21.15
CA GLY A 169 14.21 -3.50 -19.79
C GLY A 169 13.94 -4.97 -19.41
N TRP A 170 12.79 -5.52 -19.76
CA TRP A 170 12.42 -6.92 -19.54
C TRP A 170 13.33 -7.88 -20.28
N VAL A 171 13.58 -7.63 -21.57
CA VAL A 171 14.52 -8.42 -22.38
C VAL A 171 15.94 -8.32 -21.83
N ALA A 172 16.40 -7.12 -21.44
CA ALA A 172 17.70 -6.92 -20.83
C ALA A 172 17.80 -7.65 -19.48
N GLY A 173 16.79 -7.51 -18.62
CA GLY A 173 16.70 -8.14 -17.31
C GLY A 173 16.76 -9.66 -17.36
N ALA A 174 16.13 -10.27 -18.36
CA ALA A 174 16.20 -11.71 -18.59
C ALA A 174 17.63 -12.21 -18.93
N ARG A 175 18.48 -11.33 -19.47
CA ARG A 175 19.88 -11.63 -19.82
C ARG A 175 20.90 -11.27 -18.73
N LEU A 176 20.49 -10.53 -17.69
CA LEU A 176 21.38 -10.11 -16.62
C LEU A 176 21.70 -11.25 -15.64
N PRO A 177 22.88 -11.22 -14.99
CA PRO A 177 23.30 -12.27 -14.06
C PRO A 177 22.39 -12.31 -12.81
N PRO A 178 22.16 -13.49 -12.22
CA PRO A 178 21.31 -13.66 -11.03
C PRO A 178 21.81 -12.91 -9.80
N THR A 179 23.09 -12.57 -9.74
CA THR A 179 23.66 -11.80 -8.62
C THR A 179 23.02 -10.42 -8.48
N LEU A 180 22.48 -9.87 -9.57
CA LEU A 180 21.82 -8.57 -9.57
C LEU A 180 20.43 -8.61 -8.91
N ASP A 181 19.83 -9.80 -8.79
CA ASP A 181 18.53 -10.02 -8.17
C ASP A 181 18.50 -9.54 -6.72
N ARG A 182 19.55 -9.88 -5.95
CA ARG A 182 19.71 -9.48 -4.55
C ARG A 182 19.88 -7.96 -4.40
N ARG A 183 20.32 -7.27 -5.45
CA ARG A 183 20.52 -5.82 -5.47
C ARG A 183 19.28 -5.05 -5.90
N MET A 184 18.26 -5.71 -6.46
CA MET A 184 17.03 -5.05 -6.93
C MET A 184 16.34 -4.18 -5.86
N PRO A 185 16.25 -4.56 -4.57
CA PRO A 185 15.67 -3.68 -3.55
C PRO A 185 16.42 -2.35 -3.42
N VAL A 186 17.75 -2.38 -3.51
CA VAL A 186 18.61 -1.16 -3.47
C VAL A 186 18.42 -0.34 -4.74
N VAL A 187 18.29 -0.99 -5.90
CA VAL A 187 17.99 -0.30 -7.18
C VAL A 187 16.62 0.40 -7.10
N TRP A 188 15.60 -0.25 -6.54
CA TRP A 188 14.28 0.37 -6.34
C TRP A 188 14.34 1.56 -5.36
N LEU A 189 15.11 1.46 -4.28
CA LEU A 189 15.34 2.60 -3.39
C LEU A 189 16.04 3.76 -4.12
N GLY A 190 17.06 3.46 -4.92
CA GLY A 190 17.71 4.43 -5.78
C GLY A 190 16.79 5.01 -6.84
N THR A 191 15.81 4.24 -7.33
CA THR A 191 14.80 4.68 -8.30
C THR A 191 13.87 5.73 -7.70
N ILE A 192 13.47 5.56 -6.43
CA ILE A 192 12.67 6.58 -5.72
C ILE A 192 13.43 7.90 -5.66
N ILE A 193 14.72 7.85 -5.32
CA ILE A 193 15.59 9.03 -5.31
C ILE A 193 15.75 9.62 -6.72
N ALA A 194 15.97 8.77 -7.74
CA ALA A 194 16.11 9.22 -9.12
C ALA A 194 14.83 9.89 -9.65
N VAL A 195 13.65 9.34 -9.33
CA VAL A 195 12.35 9.95 -9.65
C VAL A 195 12.25 11.32 -9.00
N PHE A 196 12.54 11.41 -7.72
CA PHE A 196 12.53 12.68 -6.99
C PHE A 196 13.47 13.73 -7.62
N VAL A 197 14.69 13.31 -8.00
CA VAL A 197 15.66 14.17 -8.66
C VAL A 197 15.19 14.58 -10.06
N ALA A 198 14.48 13.71 -10.80
CA ALA A 198 13.92 14.07 -12.10
C ALA A 198 12.90 15.23 -11.99
N PHE A 199 12.15 15.30 -10.89
CA PHE A 199 11.23 16.40 -10.63
C PHE A 199 11.93 17.68 -10.17
N THR A 200 12.90 17.57 -9.26
CA THR A 200 13.43 18.70 -8.47
C THR A 200 14.83 19.16 -8.87
N GLY A 201 15.61 18.27 -9.48
CA GLY A 201 17.00 18.51 -9.85
C GLY A 201 17.14 19.39 -11.09
N PHE A 202 18.35 19.94 -11.26
CA PHE A 202 18.76 20.72 -12.44
C PHE A 202 17.81 21.89 -12.75
N GLY A 203 17.55 22.74 -11.74
CA GLY A 203 16.58 23.85 -11.87
C GLY A 203 15.13 23.38 -11.88
N GLY A 204 14.85 22.25 -11.22
CA GLY A 204 13.55 21.60 -11.26
C GLY A 204 12.45 22.30 -10.47
N VAL A 205 11.31 21.63 -10.44
CA VAL A 205 10.04 22.20 -10.01
C VAL A 205 9.84 21.97 -8.51
N GLY A 206 9.79 23.06 -7.74
CA GLY A 206 9.52 23.03 -6.30
C GLY A 206 8.15 22.44 -5.97
N TRP A 207 8.05 21.72 -4.83
CA TRP A 207 6.88 20.88 -4.56
C TRP A 207 5.61 21.65 -4.23
N ASP A 208 5.73 22.95 -3.94
CA ASP A 208 4.58 23.84 -3.75
C ASP A 208 3.78 24.06 -5.02
N SER A 209 4.38 23.81 -6.18
CA SER A 209 3.71 23.85 -7.48
C SER A 209 3.14 22.50 -7.89
N TRP A 210 3.34 21.44 -7.11
CA TRP A 210 2.77 20.14 -7.41
C TRP A 210 1.31 20.12 -6.97
N GLY A 211 0.46 19.40 -7.72
CA GLY A 211 -0.95 19.26 -7.39
C GLY A 211 -1.59 18.08 -8.11
N GLY A 212 -2.91 17.96 -7.98
CA GLY A 212 -3.67 16.90 -8.61
C GLY A 212 -3.25 15.51 -8.14
N LEU A 213 -3.45 14.52 -9.01
CA LEU A 213 -3.09 13.12 -8.77
C LEU A 213 -1.60 12.94 -8.48
N LEU A 214 -0.73 13.74 -9.12
CA LEU A 214 0.72 13.73 -8.90
C LEU A 214 1.06 13.96 -7.44
N LEU A 215 0.53 15.03 -6.84
CA LEU A 215 0.79 15.33 -5.42
C LEU A 215 0.20 14.25 -4.52
N THR A 216 -1.01 13.76 -4.80
CA THR A 216 -1.63 12.68 -4.00
C THR A 216 -0.79 11.41 -4.04
N LEU A 217 -0.34 10.98 -5.22
CA LEU A 217 0.49 9.79 -5.39
C LEU A 217 1.84 9.97 -4.68
N PHE A 218 2.43 11.16 -4.79
CA PHE A 218 3.68 11.48 -4.14
C PHE A 218 3.56 11.46 -2.61
N LEU A 219 2.53 12.09 -2.04
CA LEU A 219 2.25 12.06 -0.60
C LEU A 219 1.95 10.65 -0.10
N ALA A 220 1.20 9.85 -0.87
CA ALA A 220 0.88 8.48 -0.50
C ALA A 220 2.13 7.58 -0.50
N ILE A 221 2.89 7.56 -1.59
CA ILE A 221 4.10 6.73 -1.71
C ILE A 221 5.16 7.21 -0.72
N GLY A 222 5.45 8.52 -0.71
CA GLY A 222 6.44 9.11 0.20
C GLY A 222 6.05 8.90 1.66
N GLY A 223 4.78 9.09 2.01
CA GLY A 223 4.27 8.85 3.36
C GLY A 223 4.46 7.41 3.79
N ILE A 224 4.13 6.42 2.95
CA ILE A 224 4.33 5.00 3.26
C ILE A 224 5.82 4.67 3.40
N VAL A 225 6.65 5.06 2.43
CA VAL A 225 8.08 4.72 2.41
C VAL A 225 8.82 5.34 3.59
N LEU A 226 8.55 6.60 3.92
CA LEU A 226 9.23 7.32 5.00
C LEU A 226 8.66 6.99 6.38
N SER A 227 7.36 6.68 6.50
CA SER A 227 6.77 6.25 7.78
C SER A 227 7.18 4.86 8.19
N PHE A 228 7.50 3.97 7.26
CA PHE A 228 7.88 2.60 7.56
C PHE A 228 9.08 2.49 8.53
N PRO A 229 10.26 3.09 8.26
CA PRO A 229 11.38 3.02 9.19
C PRO A 229 11.05 3.66 10.54
N VAL A 230 10.31 4.78 10.55
CA VAL A 230 9.88 5.44 11.80
C VAL A 230 8.97 4.51 12.62
N GLY A 231 8.00 3.87 11.97
CA GLY A 231 7.09 2.91 12.60
C GLY A 231 7.81 1.70 13.16
N VAL A 232 8.77 1.14 12.41
CA VAL A 232 9.61 0.03 12.89
C VAL A 232 10.45 0.44 14.11
N LEU A 233 11.07 1.63 14.09
CA LEU A 233 11.83 2.13 15.24
C LEU A 233 10.94 2.32 16.48
N LEU A 234 9.72 2.83 16.31
CA LEU A 234 8.74 2.97 17.40
C LEU A 234 8.28 1.61 17.94
N ALA A 235 8.02 0.63 17.08
CA ALA A 235 7.67 -0.73 17.47
C ALA A 235 8.78 -1.40 18.29
N LEU A 236 10.03 -1.23 17.86
CA LEU A 236 11.20 -1.70 18.61
C LEU A 236 11.34 -0.97 19.95
N GLY A 237 11.15 0.36 19.97
CA GLY A 237 11.18 1.17 21.19
C GLY A 237 10.11 0.78 22.21
N ARG A 238 8.90 0.42 21.76
CA ARG A 238 7.83 -0.14 22.59
C ARG A 238 8.22 -1.45 23.30
N ARG A 239 9.14 -2.23 22.73
CA ARG A 239 9.70 -3.46 23.33
C ARG A 239 11.00 -3.25 24.11
N SER A 240 11.45 -2.01 24.27
CA SER A 240 12.69 -1.69 24.99
C SER A 240 12.62 -2.06 26.46
N THR A 241 13.74 -2.50 27.03
CA THR A 241 13.91 -2.74 28.47
C THR A 241 14.04 -1.44 29.25
N PHE A 242 14.43 -0.33 28.60
CA PHE A 242 14.54 0.98 29.24
C PHE A 242 13.15 1.63 29.38
N PRO A 243 12.65 1.86 30.62
CA PRO A 243 11.27 2.30 30.83
C PRO A 243 10.92 3.62 30.13
N ALA A 244 11.85 4.58 30.09
CA ALA A 244 11.56 5.88 29.49
C ALA A 244 11.32 5.79 27.98
N VAL A 245 12.12 5.00 27.27
CA VAL A 245 11.95 4.79 25.81
C VAL A 245 10.62 4.10 25.54
N ARG A 246 10.30 3.05 26.31
CA ARG A 246 9.04 2.34 26.20
C ARG A 246 7.84 3.26 26.43
N ILE A 247 7.86 4.09 27.48
CA ILE A 247 6.78 5.03 27.79
C ILE A 247 6.59 6.05 26.67
N VAL A 248 7.67 6.64 26.16
CA VAL A 248 7.60 7.62 25.07
C VAL A 248 7.03 6.99 23.79
N CYS A 249 7.51 5.81 23.41
CA CYS A 249 7.02 5.12 22.20
C CYS A 249 5.54 4.70 22.34
N VAL A 250 5.16 4.08 23.47
CA VAL A 250 3.76 3.71 23.71
C VAL A 250 2.87 4.94 23.75
N GLY A 251 3.26 5.99 24.48
CA GLY A 251 2.52 7.23 24.56
C GLY A 251 2.31 7.90 23.20
N TYR A 252 3.36 7.93 22.35
CA TYR A 252 3.25 8.41 20.98
C TYR A 252 2.23 7.59 20.17
N ILE A 253 2.35 6.25 20.19
CA ILE A 253 1.51 5.35 19.39
C ILE A 253 0.03 5.51 19.78
N GLU A 254 -0.27 5.47 21.07
CA GLU A 254 -1.63 5.59 21.59
C GLU A 254 -2.22 6.98 21.31
N LEU A 255 -1.44 8.04 21.53
CA LEU A 255 -1.91 9.41 21.31
C LEU A 255 -2.24 9.65 19.83
N ILE A 256 -1.30 9.34 18.92
CA ILE A 256 -1.47 9.64 17.49
C ILE A 256 -2.61 8.82 16.88
N ARG A 257 -2.81 7.58 17.33
CA ARG A 257 -3.93 6.73 16.87
C ARG A 257 -5.28 7.18 17.42
N GLY A 258 -5.29 7.85 18.57
CA GLY A 258 -6.50 8.45 19.14
C GLY A 258 -6.92 9.76 18.47
N VAL A 259 -6.04 10.40 17.71
CA VAL A 259 -6.30 11.71 17.08
C VAL A 259 -6.72 11.55 15.61
N PRO A 260 -7.80 12.23 15.16
CA PRO A 260 -8.19 12.23 13.75
C PRO A 260 -7.08 12.77 12.84
N LEU A 261 -6.82 12.11 11.70
CA LEU A 261 -5.81 12.56 10.74
C LEU A 261 -6.02 14.02 10.29
N ILE A 262 -7.29 14.44 10.12
CA ILE A 262 -7.60 15.83 9.75
C ILE A 262 -7.10 16.83 10.79
N THR A 263 -7.21 16.50 12.09
CA THR A 263 -6.67 17.32 13.18
C THR A 263 -5.16 17.42 13.07
N LEU A 264 -4.45 16.32 12.78
CA LEU A 264 -2.99 16.33 12.58
C LEU A 264 -2.58 17.12 11.34
N LEU A 265 -3.36 17.07 10.26
CA LEU A 265 -3.11 17.88 9.06
C LEU A 265 -3.26 19.37 9.36
N PHE A 266 -4.32 19.78 10.08
CA PHE A 266 -4.50 21.16 10.50
C PHE A 266 -3.43 21.62 11.50
N MET A 267 -3.09 20.77 12.48
CA MET A 267 -2.02 21.05 13.43
C MET A 267 -0.67 21.19 12.73
N SER A 268 -0.34 20.31 11.79
CA SER A 268 0.87 20.47 10.97
C SER A 268 0.81 21.74 10.11
N PHE A 269 -0.35 22.09 9.57
CA PHE A 269 -0.52 23.29 8.77
C PHE A 269 -0.27 24.57 9.57
N PHE A 270 -0.77 24.69 10.80
CA PHE A 270 -0.62 25.90 11.62
C PHE A 270 0.60 25.88 12.57
N ALA A 271 0.87 24.73 13.19
CA ALA A 271 1.85 24.63 14.27
C ALA A 271 3.28 24.35 13.80
N LEU A 272 3.49 23.69 12.64
CA LEU A 272 4.85 23.33 12.19
C LEU A 272 5.74 24.57 12.01
N GLY A 273 5.16 25.69 11.56
CA GLY A 273 5.88 26.96 11.43
C GLY A 273 6.28 27.59 12.77
N LEU A 274 5.59 27.28 13.86
CA LEU A 274 5.87 27.82 15.20
C LEU A 274 7.04 27.10 15.88
N PHE A 275 7.24 25.82 15.57
CA PHE A 275 8.34 25.02 16.12
C PHE A 275 9.66 25.22 15.38
N LEU A 276 9.63 25.85 14.21
CA LEU A 276 10.83 26.11 13.42
C LEU A 276 11.47 27.43 13.86
N PRO A 277 12.80 27.46 14.04
CA PRO A 277 13.51 28.71 14.28
C PRO A 277 13.27 29.70 13.14
N GLY A 278 13.24 31.01 13.42
CA GLY A 278 12.98 32.04 12.42
C GLY A 278 13.98 32.11 11.25
N TRP A 279 15.12 31.41 11.35
CA TRP A 279 16.11 31.28 10.28
C TRP A 279 15.81 30.11 9.32
N VAL A 280 14.86 29.22 9.65
CA VAL A 280 14.41 28.14 8.76
C VAL A 280 13.20 28.62 7.96
N ALA A 281 13.26 28.50 6.64
CA ALA A 281 12.12 28.82 5.78
C ALA A 281 10.91 27.96 6.18
N THR A 282 9.74 28.59 6.31
CA THR A 282 8.52 27.87 6.68
C THR A 282 8.19 26.82 5.60
N PRO A 283 7.95 25.54 5.96
CA PRO A 283 7.67 24.48 5.02
C PRO A 283 6.46 24.79 4.16
N GLY A 284 6.52 24.37 2.90
CA GLY A 284 5.42 24.41 1.95
C GLY A 284 4.23 23.52 2.35
N PHE A 285 3.09 23.70 1.68
CA PHE A 285 1.85 22.94 2.00
C PHE A 285 2.05 21.43 1.86
N ALA A 286 2.73 21.00 0.79
CA ALA A 286 3.01 19.60 0.53
C ALA A 286 3.89 18.97 1.64
N MET A 287 4.89 19.70 2.13
CA MET A 287 5.78 19.21 3.19
C MET A 287 5.03 19.08 4.52
N ARG A 288 4.18 20.05 4.88
CA ARG A 288 3.35 19.97 6.10
C ARG A 288 2.42 18.76 6.07
N ALA A 289 1.77 18.52 4.93
CA ALA A 289 0.93 17.33 4.73
C ALA A 289 1.76 16.04 4.84
N MET A 290 2.95 16.00 4.22
CA MET A 290 3.85 14.85 4.28
C MET A 290 4.27 14.53 5.72
N VAL A 291 4.65 15.54 6.53
CA VAL A 291 5.03 15.34 7.94
C VAL A 291 3.86 14.76 8.74
N ALA A 292 2.66 15.32 8.61
CA ALA A 292 1.48 14.81 9.30
C ALA A 292 1.17 13.35 8.92
N LEU A 293 1.23 13.05 7.62
CA LEU A 293 1.03 11.69 7.11
C LEU A 293 2.11 10.73 7.63
N ILE A 294 3.38 11.12 7.63
CA ILE A 294 4.47 10.27 8.15
C ILE A 294 4.25 9.94 9.62
N LEU A 295 3.96 10.95 10.45
CA LEU A 295 3.73 10.77 11.88
C LEU A 295 2.54 9.85 12.14
N PHE A 296 1.41 10.12 11.47
CA PHE A 296 0.21 9.32 11.60
C PHE A 296 0.43 7.88 11.14
N THR A 297 0.88 7.69 9.89
CA THR A 297 1.09 6.35 9.33
C THR A 297 2.15 5.56 10.09
N ALA A 298 3.19 6.21 10.63
CA ALA A 298 4.20 5.53 11.45
C ALA A 298 3.62 4.95 12.74
N ALA A 299 2.66 5.62 13.38
CA ALA A 299 1.99 5.09 14.58
C ALA A 299 1.15 3.84 14.27
N TYR A 300 0.45 3.82 13.12
CA TYR A 300 -0.30 2.64 12.69
C TYR A 300 0.61 1.48 12.29
N ILE A 301 1.71 1.77 11.58
CA ILE A 301 2.71 0.74 11.27
C ILE A 301 3.31 0.17 12.56
N ALA A 302 3.67 1.03 13.51
CA ALA A 302 4.25 0.61 14.78
C ALA A 302 3.32 -0.26 15.63
N GLU A 303 2.01 -0.10 15.48
CA GLU A 303 1.03 -0.95 16.13
C GLU A 303 0.97 -2.35 15.52
N ILE A 304 0.95 -2.42 14.18
CA ILE A 304 0.75 -3.66 13.43
C ILE A 304 1.98 -4.58 13.54
N VAL A 305 3.18 -3.99 13.63
CA VAL A 305 4.47 -4.70 13.73
C VAL A 305 4.80 -5.08 15.16
#